data_AF-A0A9X2CG61-F1
#
_entry.id   AF-A0A9X2CG61-F1
#
_cell.length_a   1.000
_cell.length_b   1.000
_cell.length_c   1.000
_cell.angle_alpha   90.00
_cell.angle_beta   90.00
_cell.angle_gamma   90.00
#
_symmetry.space_group_name_H-M   'P 1'
#
loop_
_entity.id
_entity.type
_entity.pdbx_description
1 polymer ?
#
loop_
_entity_poly.entity_id
_entity_poly.type
_entity_poly.pdbx_seq_one_letter_code
_entity_poly.pdbx_strand_id
1 'polypeptide(L)'
;MIKTIVLAGAALANSFTATAAMSPQIEQTLVQVCKAGASNNVFKFNRTMKDYRINKSRVFPRLVCNGESFYNFAVNAGADKTARKIAPYNQGTVTIKDLAMQDSDTELYVVNY
;
A
#
# COMPACT_ATOMS: atom_id res chain seq x y z
N MET A 1 -56.06 -25.64 22.37
CA MET A 1 -55.32 -24.39 22.64
C MET A 1 -53.97 -24.75 23.22
N ILE A 2 -52.91 -24.75 22.40
CA ILE A 2 -51.51 -24.86 22.86
C ILE A 2 -50.72 -23.83 22.06
N LYS A 3 -50.23 -22.79 22.75
CA LYS A 3 -49.42 -21.72 22.18
C LYS A 3 -47.96 -22.18 22.17
N THR A 4 -47.39 -22.46 21.01
CA THR A 4 -45.94 -22.63 20.83
C THR A 4 -45.31 -21.28 20.56
N ILE A 5 -44.62 -20.74 21.57
CA ILE A 5 -43.75 -19.57 21.43
C ILE A 5 -42.41 -20.08 20.87
N VAL A 6 -42.13 -19.77 19.61
CA VAL A 6 -40.84 -20.02 18.98
C VAL A 6 -39.90 -18.88 19.38
N LEU A 7 -39.01 -19.12 20.34
CA LEU A 7 -37.86 -18.24 20.59
C LEU A 7 -36.86 -18.42 19.44
N ALA A 8 -36.92 -17.56 18.43
CA ALA A 8 -35.85 -17.40 17.45
C ALA A 8 -34.74 -16.54 18.07
N GLY A 9 -33.76 -17.19 18.69
CA GLY A 9 -32.54 -16.56 19.17
C GLY A 9 -31.65 -16.17 17.98
N ALA A 10 -31.76 -14.93 17.50
CA ALA A 10 -30.80 -14.36 16.58
C ALA A 10 -29.51 -14.02 17.34
N ALA A 11 -28.59 -14.97 17.42
CA ALA A 11 -27.24 -14.72 17.90
C ALA A 11 -26.49 -13.86 16.87
N LEU A 12 -26.43 -12.55 17.12
CA LEU A 12 -25.59 -11.62 16.39
C LEU A 12 -24.12 -11.94 16.70
N ALA A 13 -23.49 -12.72 15.83
CA ALA A 13 -22.03 -12.90 15.83
C ALA A 13 -21.38 -11.56 15.44
N ASN A 14 -21.11 -10.72 16.45
CA ASN A 14 -20.30 -9.52 16.28
C ASN A 14 -18.84 -9.95 16.11
N SER A 15 -18.42 -10.15 14.86
CA SER A 15 -17.00 -10.29 14.52
C SER A 15 -16.31 -8.95 14.75
N PHE A 16 -15.73 -8.77 15.94
CA PHE A 16 -14.87 -7.62 16.22
C PHE A 16 -13.60 -7.73 15.38
N THR A 17 -13.58 -7.07 14.22
CA THR A 17 -12.31 -6.80 13.54
C THR A 17 -11.54 -5.80 14.42
N ALA A 18 -10.56 -6.30 15.17
CA ALA A 18 -9.70 -5.46 15.98
C ALA A 18 -8.82 -4.59 15.05
N THR A 19 -9.29 -3.40 14.72
CA THR A 19 -8.45 -2.34 14.15
C THR A 19 -7.60 -1.79 15.29
N ALA A 20 -6.34 -2.22 15.36
CA ALA A 20 -5.39 -1.62 16.28
C ALA A 20 -5.23 -0.14 15.92
N ALA A 21 -5.73 0.75 16.79
CA ALA A 21 -5.55 2.18 16.63
C ALA A 21 -4.04 2.50 16.72
N MET A 22 -3.50 3.16 15.70
CA MET A 22 -2.11 3.60 15.68
C MET A 22 -1.89 4.65 16.77
N SER A 23 -0.73 4.65 17.42
CA SER A 23 -0.39 5.76 18.31
C SER A 23 -0.11 7.03 17.49
N PRO A 24 -0.43 8.23 18.00
CA PRO A 24 -0.20 9.49 17.29
C PRO A 24 1.27 9.69 16.88
N GLN A 25 2.22 9.16 17.67
CA GLN A 25 3.65 9.26 17.38
C GLN A 25 4.05 8.43 16.15
N ILE A 26 3.43 7.26 15.97
CA ILE A 26 3.68 6.41 14.81
C ILE A 26 3.07 7.05 13.56
N GLU A 27 1.85 7.58 13.66
CA GLU A 27 1.21 8.30 12.57
C GLU A 27 2.07 9.48 12.10
N GLN A 28 2.53 10.34 13.02
CA GLN A 28 3.40 11.45 12.68
C GLN A 28 4.71 11.00 12.04
N THR A 29 5.30 9.90 12.53
CA THR A 29 6.52 9.32 11.94
C THR A 29 6.29 8.91 10.49
N LEU A 30 5.17 8.22 10.20
CA LEU A 30 4.83 7.78 8.86
C LEU A 30 4.51 8.95 7.93
N VAL A 31 3.83 9.99 8.44
CA VAL A 31 3.60 11.23 7.69
C VAL A 31 4.93 11.89 7.30
N GLN A 32 5.93 11.91 8.19
CA GLN A 32 7.26 12.45 7.88
C GLN A 32 8.01 11.58 6.86
N VAL A 33 7.85 10.25 6.92
CA VAL A 33 8.37 9.32 5.92
C VAL A 33 7.76 9.58 4.55
N CYS A 34 6.43 9.74 4.45
CA CYS A 34 5.74 10.11 3.22
C CYS A 34 6.27 11.44 2.66
N LYS A 35 6.31 12.49 3.50
CA LYS A 35 6.86 13.81 3.11
C LYS A 35 8.31 13.75 2.63
N ALA A 36 9.14 12.93 3.28
CA ALA A 36 10.52 12.73 2.85
C ALA A 36 10.60 11.97 1.51
N GLY A 37 9.70 11.00 1.29
CA GLY A 37 9.51 10.31 0.02
C GLY A 37 9.24 11.26 -1.14
N ALA A 38 8.29 12.18 -0.97
CA ALA A 38 7.90 13.17 -1.97
C ALA A 38 8.94 14.30 -2.21
N SER A 39 9.96 14.43 -1.36
CA SER A 39 10.87 15.60 -1.42
C SER A 39 11.88 15.59 -2.57
N ASN A 40 12.00 14.49 -3.32
CA ASN A 40 13.04 14.23 -4.33
C ASN A 40 14.50 14.41 -3.84
N ASN A 41 14.70 14.57 -2.53
CA ASN A 41 16.00 14.80 -1.91
C ASN A 41 16.45 13.52 -1.19
N VAL A 42 17.34 12.78 -1.84
CA VAL A 42 17.84 11.49 -1.35
C VAL A 42 18.59 11.61 -0.01
N PHE A 43 19.28 12.74 0.22
CA PHE A 43 19.96 12.97 1.49
C PHE A 43 18.96 13.14 2.63
N LYS A 44 17.96 14.01 2.44
CA LYS A 44 16.87 14.20 3.41
C LYS A 44 16.12 12.90 3.66
N PHE A 45 15.78 12.17 2.59
CA PHE A 45 15.12 10.87 2.67
C PHE A 45 15.93 9.86 3.50
N ASN A 46 17.23 9.67 3.20
CA ASN A 46 18.07 8.73 3.95
C ASN A 46 18.23 9.15 5.42
N ARG A 47 18.34 10.45 5.69
CA ARG A 47 18.38 10.98 7.05
C ARG A 47 17.09 10.67 7.80
N THR A 48 15.92 10.97 7.23
CA THR A 48 14.62 10.65 7.82
C THR A 48 14.49 9.16 8.13
N MET A 49 14.89 8.27 7.20
CA MET A 49 14.83 6.83 7.46
C MET A 49 15.75 6.40 8.61
N LYS A 50 16.92 7.04 8.75
CA LYS A 50 17.88 6.75 9.83
C LYS A 50 17.39 7.27 11.17
N ASP A 51 16.90 8.51 11.21
CA ASP A 51 16.44 9.19 12.43
C ASP A 51 15.27 8.42 13.06
N TYR A 52 14.34 7.91 12.23
CA TYR A 52 13.21 7.10 12.68
C TYR A 52 13.46 5.59 12.68
N ARG A 53 14.69 5.15 12.39
CA ARG A 53 15.10 3.73 12.36
C ARG A 53 14.18 2.85 11.51
N ILE A 54 13.74 3.37 10.36
CA ILE A 54 12.81 2.69 9.46
C ILE A 54 13.50 1.51 8.77
N ASN A 55 12.95 0.32 8.97
CA ASN A 55 13.32 -0.86 8.18
C ASN A 55 12.63 -0.81 6.82
N LYS A 56 13.38 -0.41 5.79
CA LYS A 56 12.90 -0.22 4.42
C LYS A 56 12.19 -1.45 3.85
N SER A 57 12.78 -2.63 4.01
CA SER A 57 12.23 -3.90 3.50
C SER A 57 10.93 -4.30 4.18
N ARG A 58 10.74 -3.91 5.44
CA ARG A 58 9.50 -4.21 6.18
C ARG A 58 8.41 -3.19 5.93
N VAL A 59 8.79 -1.92 5.83
CA VAL A 59 7.85 -0.80 5.81
C VAL A 59 7.38 -0.48 4.39
N PHE A 60 8.27 -0.40 3.41
CA PHE A 60 7.91 0.09 2.07
C PHE A 60 6.87 -0.75 1.32
N PRO A 61 6.85 -2.10 1.41
CA PRO A 61 5.81 -2.90 0.76
C PRO A 61 4.41 -2.70 1.33
N ARG A 62 4.29 -2.14 2.54
CA ARG A 62 3.03 -2.02 3.30
C ARG A 62 2.61 -0.57 3.54
N LEU A 63 3.52 0.38 3.30
CA LEU A 63 3.29 1.78 3.55
C LEU A 63 2.43 2.37 2.43
N VAL A 64 1.32 2.96 2.85
CA VAL A 64 0.40 3.69 1.98
C VAL A 64 0.44 5.16 2.37
N CYS A 65 0.64 6.04 1.39
CA CYS A 65 0.61 7.48 1.56
C CYS A 65 -0.54 8.00 0.69
N ASN A 66 -1.49 8.75 1.27
CA ASN A 66 -2.64 9.30 0.54
C ASN A 66 -3.45 8.27 -0.29
N GLY A 67 -3.54 7.02 0.18
CA GLY A 67 -4.30 5.97 -0.49
C GLY A 67 -3.54 5.20 -1.58
N GLU A 68 -2.27 5.55 -1.84
CA GLU A 68 -1.43 4.88 -2.83
C GLU A 68 -0.16 4.29 -2.22
N SER A 69 0.45 3.32 -2.92
CA SER A 69 1.70 2.69 -2.48
C SER A 69 2.81 3.74 -2.35
N PHE A 70 3.73 3.53 -1.42
CA PHE A 70 4.82 4.49 -1.18
C PHE A 70 5.66 4.79 -2.44
N TYR A 71 5.84 3.80 -3.32
CA TYR A 71 6.51 3.99 -4.60
C TYR A 71 5.70 4.90 -5.53
N ASN A 72 4.41 4.61 -5.73
CA ASN A 72 3.53 5.39 -6.60
C ASN A 72 3.39 6.83 -6.08
N PHE A 73 3.29 7.00 -4.76
CA PHE A 73 3.27 8.31 -4.12
C PHE A 73 4.51 9.14 -4.45
N ALA A 74 5.70 8.53 -4.40
CA ALA A 74 6.94 9.21 -4.75
C ALA A 74 6.98 9.58 -6.24
N VAL A 75 6.50 8.71 -7.13
CA VAL A 75 6.43 8.98 -8.57
C VAL A 75 5.44 10.12 -8.88
N ASN A 76 4.23 10.05 -8.31
CA ASN A 76 3.18 11.05 -8.51
C ASN A 76 3.54 12.42 -7.95
N ALA A 77 4.40 12.47 -6.93
CA ALA A 77 4.98 13.70 -6.40
C ALA A 77 6.15 14.26 -7.23
N GLY A 78 6.56 13.61 -8.33
CA GLY A 78 7.74 14.00 -9.13
C GLY A 78 9.08 13.73 -8.43
N ALA A 79 9.11 12.79 -7.48
CA ALA A 79 10.28 12.47 -6.67
C ALA A 79 11.12 11.32 -7.25
N ASP A 80 11.53 11.42 -8.52
CA ASP A 80 12.19 10.34 -9.27
C ASP A 80 13.43 9.76 -8.60
N LYS A 81 14.25 10.60 -7.95
CA LYS A 81 15.47 10.15 -7.27
C LYS A 81 15.12 9.28 -6.06
N THR A 82 14.06 9.66 -5.34
CA THR A 82 13.56 8.91 -4.19
C THR A 82 12.86 7.64 -4.65
N ALA A 83 12.00 7.73 -5.67
CA ALA A 83 11.30 6.59 -6.28
C ALA A 83 12.29 5.50 -6.74
N ARG A 84 13.36 5.88 -7.44
CA ARG A 84 14.45 4.96 -7.84
C ARG A 84 15.10 4.26 -6.66
N LYS A 85 15.21 4.92 -5.50
CA LYS A 85 15.77 4.32 -4.28
C LYS A 85 14.80 3.37 -3.59
N ILE A 86 13.50 3.58 -3.78
CA ILE A 86 12.42 2.76 -3.22
C ILE A 86 12.11 1.56 -4.12
N ALA A 87 12.32 1.67 -5.44
CA ALA A 87 11.98 0.66 -6.43
C ALA A 87 12.38 -0.79 -6.06
N PRO A 88 13.57 -1.08 -5.50
CA PRO A 88 13.94 -2.45 -5.11
C PRO A 88 13.08 -3.06 -4.00
N TYR A 89 12.35 -2.24 -3.25
CA TYR A 89 11.47 -2.67 -2.17
C TYR A 89 10.00 -2.73 -2.60
N ASN A 90 9.68 -2.30 -3.81
CA ASN A 90 8.34 -2.45 -4.36
C ASN A 90 8.16 -3.92 -4.76
N GLN A 91 7.54 -4.70 -3.88
CA GLN A 91 7.24 -6.11 -4.14
C GLN A 91 6.03 -6.18 -5.07
N GLY A 92 6.29 -6.18 -6.38
CA GLY A 92 5.30 -6.47 -7.41
C GLY A 92 5.66 -7.77 -8.14
N THR A 93 4.66 -8.60 -8.41
CA THR A 93 4.81 -9.68 -9.38
C THR A 93 4.71 -9.07 -10.77
N VAL A 94 5.80 -9.13 -11.55
CA VAL A 94 5.75 -8.78 -12.97
C VAL A 94 5.33 -10.01 -13.75
N THR A 95 4.24 -9.92 -14.51
CA THR A 95 3.82 -10.96 -15.43
C THR A 95 4.38 -10.64 -16.80
N ILE A 96 5.28 -11.47 -17.32
CA ILE A 96 5.74 -11.40 -18.70
C ILE A 96 4.76 -12.24 -19.52
N LYS A 97 3.97 -11.59 -20.37
CA LYS A 97 3.08 -12.25 -21.32
C LYS A 97 3.66 -12.06 -22.72
N ASP A 98 3.97 -13.17 -23.40
CA ASP A 98 4.34 -13.13 -24.81
C ASP A 98 3.09 -12.82 -25.65
N LEU A 99 3.15 -11.72 -26.39
CA LEU A 99 2.07 -11.27 -27.26
C LEU A 99 1.97 -12.12 -28.55
N ALA A 100 3.06 -12.77 -28.96
CA ALA A 100 3.10 -13.60 -30.16
C ALA A 100 2.50 -15.00 -29.95
N MET A 101 2.30 -15.39 -28.69
CA MET A 101 1.80 -16.72 -28.28
C MET A 101 0.29 -16.76 -28.05
N GLN A 102 -0.44 -15.72 -28.44
CA GLN A 102 -1.86 -15.56 -28.14
C GLN A 102 -2.72 -16.00 -29.32
N ASP A 103 -3.67 -16.91 -29.08
CA ASP A 103 -4.66 -17.32 -30.08
C ASP A 103 -5.46 -16.11 -30.58
N SER A 104 -5.80 -16.13 -31.87
CA SER A 104 -6.19 -15.02 -32.75
C SER A 104 -7.44 -14.20 -32.37
N ASP A 105 -8.07 -14.47 -31.23
CA ASP A 105 -9.38 -13.90 -30.85
C ASP A 105 -9.34 -12.94 -29.64
N THR A 106 -8.16 -12.60 -29.11
CA THR A 106 -8.10 -11.63 -28.00
C THR A 106 -7.85 -10.21 -28.51
N GLU A 107 -8.89 -9.37 -28.52
CA GLU A 107 -8.80 -7.96 -28.86
C GLU A 107 -7.93 -7.22 -27.81
N LEU A 108 -6.72 -6.83 -28.20
CA LEU A 108 -5.75 -6.12 -27.35
C LEU A 108 -5.84 -4.61 -27.59
N TYR A 109 -6.39 -3.87 -26.63
CA TYR A 109 -6.30 -2.41 -26.60
C TYR A 109 -4.95 -1.99 -25.99
N VAL A 110 -3.96 -1.75 -26.86
CA VAL A 110 -2.66 -1.21 -26.44
C VAL A 110 -2.80 0.30 -26.22
N VAL A 111 -2.86 0.72 -24.97
CA VAL A 111 -2.81 2.15 -24.61
C VAL A 111 -1.35 2.54 -24.40
N ASN A 112 -0.80 3.31 -25.34
CA ASN A 112 0.49 3.97 -25.17
C ASN A 112 0.27 5.30 -24.43
N TYR A 113 1.03 5.54 -23.37
CA TYR A 113 1.12 6.80 -22.63
C TYR A 113 2.42 7.53 -22.96
#